data_AF-A0A0X3XNP3-F1
#
_entry.id   AF-A0A0X3XNP3-F1
#
_cell.length_a   1.000
_cell.length_b   1.000
_cell.length_c   1.000
_cell.angle_alpha   90.00
_cell.angle_beta   90.00
_cell.angle_gamma   90.00
#
_symmetry.space_group_name_H-M   'P 1'
#
loop_
_entity.id
_entity.type
_entity.pdbx_description
1 polymer ?
#
loop_
_entity_poly.entity_id
_entity_poly.type
_entity_poly.pdbx_seq_one_letter_code
_entity_poly.pdbx_strand_id
1 'polypeptide(L)'
;MFLTLTTTGTPERPATDLGYLLHKHPEKAQAFSTSFGTAHVLYPEADAERCTAALLLEVDAVALVRRGKGKGRGGAPDAALAQYVNDRPYAASSLLAVALSAVFSSAMRGVCTARPELPDRPLPLRVEVPSLPARGGAALVRRLFEPLGWDVSAEPVPLDERFPEWGDSRYVRLVLQSATLTLAEALRHLYVLLPVLDDAKHYWVAPDEVDKLLRAGEGWLPDHPEQKLITSRYLSRRWSLTRAAMERLELVRLAETDDSEVEEIDNAVAEETEAEEKPAPLAVQRREAVLTALRAAGATRVLDLGCGQGQLVQALLKDPAYTEIVGVDVSVRALTIAGRRLKLDRMGERQAARVKLLQGSLAYTDSRLKGYDAAVLSEVVEHVDPPRLPALVYAVFGAARPRTVLVTTPNVEYNVRWESLPAGHVRHGDHRFEWTREEFRAWAGAVAERHGYGVEFVPVGPDDPEVGPPTQMAVFVRDVTDGKKEAKAA
;
A
#
# COMPACT_ATOMS: atom_id res chain seq x y z
N MET A 1 -24.85 -0.86 -4.53
CA MET A 1 -24.74 -1.98 -3.56
C MET A 1 -25.36 -1.59 -2.22
N PHE A 2 -25.71 -2.52 -1.34
CA PHE A 2 -26.24 -2.17 -0.01
C PHE A 2 -25.88 -3.18 1.07
N LEU A 3 -26.08 -2.77 2.32
CA LEU A 3 -26.21 -3.66 3.48
C LEU A 3 -27.46 -3.30 4.27
N THR A 4 -28.00 -4.25 5.01
CA THR A 4 -29.08 -4.00 5.97
C THR A 4 -28.67 -4.35 7.39
N LEU A 5 -29.14 -3.57 8.35
CA LEU A 5 -29.02 -3.78 9.79
C LEU A 5 -30.43 -3.95 10.35
N THR A 6 -30.73 -5.13 10.86
CA THR A 6 -32.03 -5.45 11.44
C THR A 6 -31.89 -5.73 12.92
N THR A 7 -32.86 -5.28 13.71
CA THR A 7 -33.02 -5.69 15.10
C THR A 7 -34.48 -6.02 15.40
N THR A 8 -34.70 -6.78 16.47
CA THR A 8 -36.03 -7.12 16.98
C THR A 8 -36.23 -6.55 18.36
N GLY A 9 -37.44 -6.11 18.66
CA GLY A 9 -37.79 -5.42 19.88
C GLY A 9 -38.61 -6.26 20.85
N THR A 10 -38.72 -5.75 22.07
CA THR A 10 -39.70 -6.18 23.08
C THR A 10 -40.57 -4.96 23.46
N PRO A 11 -41.70 -5.15 24.18
CA PRO A 11 -42.51 -4.02 24.64
C PRO A 11 -41.73 -2.95 25.42
N GLU A 12 -40.68 -3.35 26.16
CA GLU A 12 -39.82 -2.45 26.94
C GLU A 12 -38.64 -1.87 26.14
N ARG A 13 -38.33 -2.46 24.97
CA ARG A 13 -37.21 -2.12 24.10
C ARG A 13 -37.65 -2.19 22.64
N PRO A 14 -38.40 -1.20 22.14
CA PRO A 14 -38.95 -1.25 20.79
C PRO A 14 -37.83 -1.26 19.74
N ALA A 15 -37.98 -2.03 18.67
CA ALA A 15 -36.96 -2.15 17.63
C ALA A 15 -36.65 -0.80 16.95
N THR A 16 -37.62 0.12 16.93
CA THR A 16 -37.44 1.50 16.43
C THR A 16 -36.35 2.29 17.15
N ASP A 17 -35.90 1.86 18.34
CA ASP A 17 -34.76 2.45 19.03
C ASP A 17 -33.47 2.41 18.17
N LEU A 18 -33.41 1.50 17.19
CA LEU A 18 -32.37 1.48 16.15
C LEU A 18 -32.24 2.82 15.40
N GLY A 19 -33.34 3.57 15.22
CA GLY A 19 -33.33 4.89 14.60
C GLY A 19 -32.55 5.93 15.41
N TYR A 20 -32.72 5.92 16.73
CA TYR A 20 -31.97 6.79 17.64
C TYR A 20 -30.49 6.42 17.65
N LEU A 21 -30.19 5.13 17.76
CA LEU A 21 -28.83 4.62 17.78
C LEU A 21 -28.06 4.93 16.48
N LEU A 22 -28.71 4.85 15.32
CA LEU A 22 -28.11 5.20 14.02
C LEU A 22 -28.13 6.70 13.71
N HIS A 23 -28.81 7.50 14.54
CA HIS A 23 -29.08 8.93 14.29
C HIS A 23 -29.77 9.15 12.94
N LYS A 24 -30.72 8.28 12.59
CA LYS A 24 -31.51 8.33 11.36
C LYS A 24 -32.96 8.05 11.68
N HIS A 25 -33.83 9.00 11.37
CA HIS A 25 -35.25 8.86 11.65
C HIS A 25 -35.89 7.86 10.67
N PRO A 26 -36.61 6.82 11.13
CA PRO A 26 -37.16 5.78 10.25
C PRO A 26 -38.05 6.30 9.13
N GLU A 27 -38.88 7.31 9.41
CA GLU A 27 -39.77 7.94 8.41
C GLU A 27 -39.07 8.86 7.39
N LYS A 28 -37.74 9.03 7.48
CA LYS A 28 -36.98 9.94 6.61
C LYS A 28 -35.93 9.17 5.82
N ALA A 29 -36.18 9.00 4.52
CA ALA A 29 -35.13 8.64 3.58
C ALA A 29 -34.13 9.80 3.47
N GLN A 30 -32.85 9.53 3.69
CA GLN A 30 -31.78 10.53 3.71
C GLN A 30 -30.70 10.18 2.70
N ALA A 31 -30.18 11.18 1.99
CA ALA A 31 -29.11 11.03 1.03
C ALA A 31 -27.88 11.84 1.46
N PHE A 32 -26.69 11.24 1.32
CA PHE A 32 -25.41 11.80 1.73
C PHE A 32 -24.43 11.74 0.55
N SER A 33 -23.82 12.88 0.22
CA SER A 33 -22.79 12.92 -0.81
C SER A 33 -21.51 12.24 -0.31
N THR A 34 -20.95 11.35 -1.12
CA THR A 34 -19.65 10.70 -0.87
C THR A 34 -18.65 11.04 -1.98
N SER A 35 -17.39 10.65 -1.83
CA SER A 35 -16.35 10.88 -2.84
C SER A 35 -16.49 10.01 -4.10
N PHE A 36 -17.41 9.04 -4.11
CA PHE A 36 -17.60 8.07 -5.19
C PHE A 36 -19.08 7.85 -5.57
N GLY A 37 -20.00 8.67 -5.04
CA GLY A 37 -21.43 8.59 -5.33
C GLY A 37 -22.30 9.09 -4.19
N THR A 38 -23.50 8.54 -4.05
CA THR A 38 -24.48 8.93 -3.03
C THR A 38 -24.79 7.76 -2.12
N ALA A 39 -24.69 7.97 -0.80
CA ALA A 39 -25.12 7.00 0.19
C ALA A 39 -26.53 7.36 0.66
N HIS A 40 -27.45 6.41 0.58
CA HIS A 40 -28.83 6.56 0.99
C HIS A 40 -29.07 5.73 2.25
N VAL A 41 -29.74 6.32 3.24
CA VAL A 41 -30.30 5.59 4.38
C VAL A 41 -31.81 5.61 4.30
N LEU A 42 -32.41 4.44 4.39
CA LEU A 42 -33.85 4.24 4.41
C LEU A 42 -34.18 3.06 5.32
N TYR A 43 -35.44 3.00 5.76
CA TYR A 43 -35.93 1.93 6.62
C TYR A 43 -37.03 1.18 5.87
N PRO A 44 -36.73 0.01 5.27
CA PRO A 44 -37.74 -0.81 4.61
C PRO A 44 -38.83 -1.31 5.59
N GLU A 45 -38.49 -1.44 6.87
CA GLU A 45 -39.34 -1.96 7.94
C GLU A 45 -38.98 -1.22 9.23
N ALA A 46 -39.98 -0.69 9.94
CA ALA A 46 -39.77 0.04 11.18
C ALA A 46 -41.04 0.02 12.04
N ASP A 47 -41.17 -1.00 12.86
CA ASP A 47 -42.19 -1.11 13.90
C ASP A 47 -41.57 -1.54 15.24
N ALA A 48 -42.41 -1.69 16.26
CA ALA A 48 -41.96 -1.99 17.62
C ALA A 48 -41.32 -3.39 17.73
N GLU A 49 -41.73 -4.35 16.90
CA GLU A 49 -41.26 -5.73 16.91
C GLU A 49 -40.00 -5.91 16.07
N ARG A 50 -39.91 -5.20 14.93
CA ARG A 50 -38.79 -5.32 13.99
C ARG A 50 -38.48 -4.00 13.30
N CYS A 51 -37.19 -3.70 13.21
CA CYS A 51 -36.70 -2.50 12.55
C CYS A 51 -35.47 -2.84 11.73
N THR A 52 -35.53 -2.49 10.44
CA THR A 52 -34.46 -2.70 9.46
C THR A 52 -34.04 -1.37 8.87
N ALA A 53 -32.78 -1.00 9.08
CA ALA A 53 -32.13 0.10 8.37
C ALA A 53 -31.35 -0.45 7.17
N ALA A 54 -31.45 0.20 6.02
CA ALA A 54 -30.65 -0.11 4.84
C ALA A 54 -29.70 1.05 4.53
N LEU A 55 -28.42 0.73 4.32
CA LEU A 55 -27.42 1.64 3.75
C LEU A 55 -27.17 1.23 2.30
N LEU A 56 -27.71 2.01 1.37
CA LEU A 56 -27.57 1.82 -0.06
C LEU A 56 -26.53 2.79 -0.61
N LEU A 57 -25.43 2.28 -1.14
CA LEU A 57 -24.47 3.11 -1.89
C LEU A 57 -24.76 3.01 -3.39
N GLU A 58 -25.09 4.16 -3.96
CA GLU A 58 -25.18 4.41 -5.39
C GLU A 58 -23.85 4.99 -5.87
N VAL A 59 -23.04 4.17 -6.56
CA VAL A 59 -21.72 4.58 -7.06
C VAL A 59 -21.86 5.24 -8.43
N ASP A 60 -21.29 6.44 -8.59
CA ASP A 60 -21.16 7.06 -9.91
C ASP A 60 -19.94 6.46 -10.62
N ALA A 61 -20.18 5.40 -11.40
CA ALA A 61 -19.14 4.71 -12.15
C ALA A 61 -18.40 5.64 -13.12
N VAL A 62 -19.09 6.63 -13.70
CA VAL A 62 -18.50 7.56 -14.66
C VAL A 62 -17.60 8.57 -13.95
N ALA A 63 -18.02 9.11 -12.81
CA ALA A 63 -17.18 9.97 -11.98
C ALA A 63 -15.98 9.21 -11.41
N LEU A 64 -16.14 7.93 -11.05
CA LEU A 64 -15.05 7.08 -10.57
C LEU A 64 -13.96 6.91 -11.65
N VAL A 65 -14.36 6.71 -12.92
CA VAL A 65 -13.44 6.66 -14.08
C VAL A 65 -12.85 8.03 -14.40
N ARG A 66 -13.66 9.10 -14.39
CA ARG A 66 -13.20 10.48 -14.70
C ARG A 66 -12.21 11.01 -13.66
N ARG A 67 -12.44 10.78 -12.37
CA ARG A 67 -11.48 11.07 -11.29
C ARG A 67 -10.26 10.13 -11.33
N GLY A 68 -10.43 8.97 -11.97
CA GLY A 68 -9.37 8.04 -12.33
C GLY A 68 -8.54 8.41 -13.58
N LYS A 69 -8.88 9.45 -14.36
CA LYS A 69 -8.19 9.81 -15.63
C LYS A 69 -6.71 10.24 -15.52
N GLY A 70 -6.12 10.20 -14.33
CA GLY A 70 -4.66 10.21 -14.14
C GLY A 70 -4.02 8.82 -14.09
N LYS A 71 -4.77 7.73 -14.35
CA LYS A 71 -4.36 6.33 -14.17
C LYS A 71 -4.49 5.55 -15.49
N GLY A 72 -3.35 5.18 -16.07
CA GLY A 72 -3.19 4.04 -16.98
C GLY A 72 -3.85 4.14 -18.36
N ARG A 73 -3.15 4.75 -19.32
CA ARG A 73 -3.25 4.37 -20.74
C ARG A 73 -2.08 3.43 -21.05
N GLY A 74 -2.33 2.13 -21.04
CA GLY A 74 -1.29 1.12 -21.34
C GLY A 74 -1.70 -0.34 -21.15
N GLY A 75 -3.01 -0.65 -21.15
CA GLY A 75 -3.50 -2.03 -21.14
C GLY A 75 -4.21 -2.37 -22.45
N ALA A 76 -4.22 -3.65 -22.81
CA ALA A 76 -4.99 -4.20 -23.94
C ALA A 76 -6.46 -3.70 -23.96
N PRO A 77 -7.17 -3.77 -25.09
CA PRO A 77 -8.55 -3.26 -25.24
C PRO A 77 -9.50 -3.65 -24.09
N ASP A 78 -9.35 -4.85 -23.54
CA ASP A 78 -10.14 -5.35 -22.41
C ASP A 78 -9.91 -4.59 -21.09
N ALA A 79 -8.71 -4.08 -20.85
CA ALA A 79 -8.38 -3.28 -19.66
C ALA A 79 -8.99 -1.87 -19.70
N ALA A 80 -9.28 -1.34 -20.89
CA ALA A 80 -10.02 -0.09 -21.05
C ALA A 80 -11.52 -0.32 -20.84
N LEU A 81 -12.06 -1.46 -21.26
CA LEU A 81 -13.47 -1.82 -21.04
C LEU A 81 -13.76 -2.08 -19.55
N ALA A 82 -12.84 -2.75 -18.84
CA ALA A 82 -12.93 -3.02 -17.40
C ALA A 82 -13.03 -1.74 -16.53
N GLN A 83 -12.67 -0.57 -17.05
CA GLN A 83 -12.86 0.70 -16.35
C GLN A 83 -14.33 1.15 -16.37
N TYR A 84 -15.06 0.86 -17.45
CA TYR A 84 -16.46 1.25 -17.61
C TYR A 84 -17.44 0.14 -17.20
N VAL A 85 -17.07 -1.12 -17.41
CA VAL A 85 -17.83 -2.30 -17.00
C VAL A 85 -17.04 -3.02 -15.92
N ASN A 86 -17.43 -2.81 -14.67
CA ASN A 86 -16.89 -3.52 -13.52
C ASN A 86 -17.96 -3.69 -12.45
N ASP A 87 -17.66 -4.59 -11.51
CA ASP A 87 -18.51 -4.94 -10.38
C ASP A 87 -18.58 -3.88 -9.26
N ARG A 88 -17.75 -2.83 -9.29
CA ARG A 88 -17.59 -1.89 -8.16
C ARG A 88 -18.89 -1.20 -7.73
N PRO A 89 -19.83 -0.84 -8.62
CA PRO A 89 -21.11 -0.25 -8.21
C PRO A 89 -22.03 -1.24 -7.47
N TYR A 90 -21.77 -2.54 -7.61
CA TYR A 90 -22.66 -3.62 -7.20
C TYR A 90 -22.09 -4.45 -6.03
N ALA A 91 -20.78 -4.46 -5.86
CA ALA A 91 -20.07 -5.17 -4.80
C ALA A 91 -19.95 -4.34 -3.51
N ALA A 92 -20.30 -4.92 -2.36
CA ALA A 92 -20.11 -4.37 -1.02
C ALA A 92 -18.61 -4.32 -0.61
N SER A 93 -17.88 -3.47 -1.30
CA SER A 93 -16.43 -3.29 -1.24
C SER A 93 -16.00 -2.30 -0.14
N SER A 94 -14.72 -1.96 -0.11
CA SER A 94 -14.15 -0.88 0.70
C SER A 94 -14.90 0.47 0.59
N LEU A 95 -15.60 0.73 -0.52
CA LEU A 95 -16.44 1.91 -0.69
C LEU A 95 -17.66 1.92 0.26
N LEU A 96 -18.25 0.75 0.54
CA LEU A 96 -19.37 0.65 1.49
C LEU A 96 -18.90 0.91 2.93
N ALA A 97 -17.71 0.46 3.29
CA ALA A 97 -17.11 0.75 4.60
C ALA A 97 -16.88 2.26 4.81
N VAL A 98 -16.43 2.98 3.78
CA VAL A 98 -16.28 4.44 3.84
C VAL A 98 -17.65 5.14 3.95
N ALA A 99 -18.68 4.64 3.25
CA ALA A 99 -20.04 5.17 3.40
C ALA A 99 -20.58 4.93 4.82
N LEU A 100 -20.34 3.74 5.39
CA LEU A 100 -20.73 3.37 6.75
C LEU A 100 -20.12 4.33 7.77
N SER A 101 -18.80 4.58 7.69
CA SER A 101 -18.13 5.49 8.63
C SER A 101 -18.55 6.95 8.48
N ALA A 102 -18.87 7.39 7.26
CA ALA A 102 -19.38 8.75 7.03
C ALA A 102 -20.80 8.95 7.59
N VAL A 103 -21.68 7.99 7.34
CA VAL A 103 -23.12 8.12 7.63
C VAL A 103 -23.47 7.76 9.07
N PHE A 104 -22.76 6.78 9.66
CA PHE A 104 -23.02 6.25 11.00
C PHE A 104 -21.88 6.55 12.00
N SER A 105 -21.14 7.65 11.78
CA SER A 105 -19.97 7.99 12.61
C SER A 105 -20.27 8.10 14.11
N SER A 106 -21.43 8.65 14.51
CA SER A 106 -21.82 8.76 15.93
C SER A 106 -22.17 7.41 16.53
N ALA A 107 -22.87 6.56 15.77
CA ALA A 107 -23.23 5.20 16.20
C ALA A 107 -21.98 4.34 16.41
N MET A 108 -20.99 4.44 15.52
CA MET A 108 -19.71 3.73 15.66
C MET A 108 -18.92 4.10 16.92
N ARG A 109 -19.07 5.36 17.38
CA ARG A 109 -18.47 5.87 18.62
C ARG A 109 -19.28 5.52 19.87
N GLY A 110 -20.42 4.84 19.73
CA GLY A 110 -21.32 4.57 20.87
C GLY A 110 -21.99 5.83 21.43
N VAL A 111 -22.10 6.91 20.65
CA VAL A 111 -22.70 8.17 21.14
C VAL A 111 -24.16 8.23 20.71
N CYS A 112 -25.09 8.37 21.66
CA CYS A 112 -26.50 8.66 21.40
C CYS A 112 -27.03 9.72 22.38
N THR A 113 -27.22 10.96 21.93
CA THR A 113 -27.66 12.05 22.81
C THR A 113 -29.14 11.98 23.15
N ALA A 114 -29.97 11.50 22.20
CA ALA A 114 -31.42 11.42 22.38
C ALA A 114 -31.82 10.33 23.39
N ARG A 115 -31.02 9.25 23.47
CA ARG A 115 -31.25 8.08 24.34
C ARG A 115 -29.90 7.53 24.83
N PRO A 116 -29.25 8.22 25.80
CA PRO A 116 -27.89 7.89 26.25
C PRO A 116 -27.73 6.51 26.88
N GLU A 117 -28.83 5.91 27.33
CA GLU A 117 -28.85 4.61 27.99
C GLU A 117 -28.78 3.42 27.03
N LEU A 118 -28.91 3.65 25.72
CA LEU A 118 -29.01 2.59 24.70
C LEU A 118 -27.67 2.09 24.12
N PRO A 119 -26.64 2.91 23.86
CA PRO A 119 -25.46 2.49 23.10
C PRO A 119 -24.71 1.29 23.68
N ASP A 120 -24.62 1.20 25.01
CA ASP A 120 -23.88 0.14 25.71
C ASP A 120 -24.70 -1.15 25.87
N ARG A 121 -25.94 -1.17 25.37
CA ARG A 121 -26.80 -2.35 25.47
C ARG A 121 -26.59 -3.26 24.25
N PRO A 122 -26.34 -4.56 24.47
CA PRO A 122 -26.42 -5.55 23.41
C PRO A 122 -27.79 -5.57 22.75
N LEU A 123 -27.79 -5.80 21.43
CA LEU A 123 -29.01 -5.90 20.63
C LEU A 123 -29.01 -7.24 19.87
N PRO A 124 -30.19 -7.85 19.64
CA PRO A 124 -30.33 -8.89 18.64
C PRO A 124 -30.12 -8.23 17.27
N LEU A 125 -28.92 -8.38 16.73
CA LEU A 125 -28.49 -7.78 15.48
C LEU A 125 -28.45 -8.83 14.38
N ARG A 126 -28.99 -8.44 13.23
CA ARG A 126 -28.89 -9.19 11.99
C ARG A 126 -28.38 -8.29 10.88
N VAL A 127 -27.22 -8.61 10.32
CA VAL A 127 -26.62 -7.91 9.18
C VAL A 127 -26.75 -8.75 7.92
N GLU A 128 -27.15 -8.14 6.81
CA GLU A 128 -27.14 -8.78 5.50
C GLU A 128 -26.33 -7.97 4.50
N VAL A 129 -25.47 -8.67 3.76
CA VAL A 129 -24.69 -8.12 2.65
C VAL A 129 -24.85 -9.06 1.45
N PRO A 130 -25.74 -8.76 0.50
CA PRO A 130 -26.09 -9.70 -0.57
C PRO A 130 -24.96 -10.04 -1.55
N SER A 131 -24.01 -9.12 -1.74
CA SER A 131 -22.89 -9.26 -2.67
C SER A 131 -21.61 -8.74 -2.04
N LEU A 132 -20.97 -9.60 -1.23
CA LEU A 132 -19.70 -9.29 -0.57
C LEU A 132 -18.54 -9.94 -1.34
N PRO A 133 -17.59 -9.17 -1.91
CA PRO A 133 -16.36 -9.76 -2.42
C PRO A 133 -15.58 -10.42 -1.27
N ALA A 134 -15.28 -11.71 -1.40
CA ALA A 134 -14.59 -12.49 -0.38
C ALA A 134 -13.35 -13.16 -0.99
N ARG A 135 -12.25 -12.42 -1.12
CA ARG A 135 -10.96 -12.97 -1.59
C ARG A 135 -10.35 -13.86 -0.51
N GLY A 136 -10.64 -15.16 -0.60
CA GLY A 136 -10.40 -16.14 0.47
C GLY A 136 -11.62 -17.02 0.75
N GLY A 137 -12.74 -16.76 0.07
CA GLY A 137 -13.96 -17.56 0.12
C GLY A 137 -14.72 -17.46 1.44
N ALA A 138 -15.80 -18.24 1.54
CA ALA A 138 -16.64 -18.30 2.73
C ALA A 138 -15.89 -18.74 4.00
N ALA A 139 -14.84 -19.55 3.85
CA ALA A 139 -13.99 -19.96 4.98
C ALA A 139 -13.29 -18.77 5.65
N LEU A 140 -12.75 -17.84 4.86
CA LEU A 140 -12.12 -16.64 5.42
C LEU A 140 -13.16 -15.76 6.13
N VAL A 141 -14.36 -15.63 5.59
CA VAL A 141 -15.44 -14.84 6.21
C VAL A 141 -15.74 -15.36 7.62
N ARG A 142 -15.87 -16.69 7.78
CA ARG A 142 -16.06 -17.34 9.08
C ARG A 142 -14.93 -17.03 10.06
N ARG A 143 -13.67 -17.24 9.65
CA ARG A 143 -12.49 -16.96 10.50
C ARG A 143 -12.36 -15.50 10.93
N LEU A 144 -12.96 -14.56 10.19
CA LEU A 144 -12.93 -13.13 10.52
C LEU A 144 -14.09 -12.68 11.42
N PHE A 145 -15.26 -13.32 11.35
CA PHE A 145 -16.45 -12.87 12.08
C PHE A 145 -16.82 -13.77 13.26
N GLU A 146 -16.62 -15.09 13.18
CA GLU A 146 -16.96 -16.01 14.27
C GLU A 146 -16.23 -15.70 15.59
N PRO A 147 -14.91 -15.37 15.60
CA PRO A 147 -14.21 -15.02 16.85
C PRO A 147 -14.75 -13.76 17.53
N LEU A 148 -15.51 -12.93 16.81
CA LEU A 148 -16.12 -11.70 17.31
C LEU A 148 -17.53 -11.92 17.87
N GLY A 149 -17.99 -13.17 18.02
CA GLY A 149 -19.31 -13.48 18.55
C GLY A 149 -20.45 -13.36 17.53
N TRP A 150 -20.13 -13.48 16.24
CA TRP A 150 -21.13 -13.61 15.18
C TRP A 150 -21.41 -15.08 14.87
N ASP A 151 -22.70 -15.39 14.68
CA ASP A 151 -23.13 -16.52 13.87
C ASP A 151 -23.09 -16.10 12.39
N VAL A 152 -22.42 -16.90 11.56
CA VAL A 152 -22.01 -16.52 10.20
C VAL A 152 -22.56 -17.50 9.16
N SER A 153 -23.45 -17.02 8.30
CA SER A 153 -23.77 -17.67 7.03
C SER A 153 -23.12 -16.92 5.88
N ALA A 154 -22.26 -17.62 5.14
CA ALA A 154 -21.54 -17.11 3.98
C ALA A 154 -21.69 -18.12 2.83
N GLU A 155 -22.61 -17.84 1.92
CA GLU A 155 -22.95 -18.70 0.78
C GLU A 155 -22.32 -18.13 -0.50
N PRO A 156 -21.50 -18.90 -1.23
CA PRO A 156 -21.00 -18.49 -2.54
C PRO A 156 -22.14 -18.15 -3.50
N VAL A 157 -21.97 -17.07 -4.26
CA VAL A 157 -22.92 -16.68 -5.32
C VAL A 157 -22.43 -17.27 -6.64
N PRO A 158 -23.24 -18.04 -7.40
CA PRO A 158 -22.83 -18.57 -8.70
C PRO A 158 -22.48 -17.45 -9.70
N LEU A 159 -21.54 -17.70 -10.62
CA LEU A 159 -21.19 -16.71 -11.66
C LEU A 159 -22.37 -16.41 -12.60
N ASP A 160 -23.07 -17.45 -13.05
CA ASP A 160 -24.34 -17.35 -13.78
C ASP A 160 -25.16 -18.61 -13.48
N GLU A 161 -26.40 -18.45 -12.98
CA GLU A 161 -27.28 -19.56 -12.65
C GLU A 161 -27.65 -20.44 -13.86
N ARG A 162 -27.53 -19.90 -15.08
CA ARG A 162 -27.80 -20.63 -16.33
C ARG A 162 -26.60 -21.42 -16.84
N PHE A 163 -25.40 -21.15 -16.33
CA PHE A 163 -24.15 -21.83 -16.69
C PHE A 163 -23.41 -22.33 -15.44
N PRO A 164 -23.94 -23.35 -14.74
CA PRO A 164 -23.36 -23.86 -13.49
C PRO A 164 -21.91 -24.34 -13.63
N GLU A 165 -21.50 -24.75 -14.83
CA GLU A 165 -20.14 -25.18 -15.14
C GLU A 165 -19.09 -24.07 -15.01
N TRP A 166 -19.49 -22.80 -14.97
CA TRP A 166 -18.59 -21.68 -14.68
C TRP A 166 -18.22 -21.60 -13.21
N GLY A 167 -18.99 -22.27 -12.33
CA GLY A 167 -18.75 -22.34 -10.91
C GLY A 167 -19.12 -21.06 -10.16
N ASP A 168 -18.63 -20.98 -8.92
CA ASP A 168 -18.93 -19.88 -8.02
C ASP A 168 -18.16 -18.61 -8.38
N SER A 169 -18.81 -17.47 -8.18
CA SER A 169 -18.15 -16.17 -8.24
C SER A 169 -17.30 -15.95 -7.00
N ARG A 170 -16.49 -14.89 -7.02
CA ARG A 170 -15.74 -14.43 -5.84
C ARG A 170 -16.61 -13.76 -4.77
N TYR A 171 -17.92 -13.69 -4.97
CA TYR A 171 -18.87 -13.05 -4.08
C TYR A 171 -19.54 -14.08 -3.20
N VAL A 172 -19.84 -13.65 -1.98
CA VAL A 172 -20.71 -14.39 -1.06
C VAL A 172 -21.92 -13.56 -0.69
N ARG A 173 -23.04 -14.23 -0.45
CA ARG A 173 -24.16 -13.69 0.30
C ARG A 173 -23.82 -13.87 1.78
N LEU A 174 -23.64 -12.75 2.48
CA LEU A 174 -23.29 -12.74 3.90
C LEU A 174 -24.52 -12.43 4.76
N VAL A 175 -24.69 -13.24 5.79
CA VAL A 175 -25.63 -13.08 6.88
C VAL A 175 -24.84 -13.20 8.18
N LEU A 176 -24.89 -12.16 9.01
CA LEU A 176 -24.32 -12.15 10.36
C LEU A 176 -25.45 -12.00 11.38
N GLN A 177 -25.41 -12.79 12.45
CA GLN A 177 -26.36 -12.70 13.55
C GLN A 177 -25.64 -12.70 14.89
N SER A 178 -26.06 -11.84 15.82
CA SER A 178 -25.55 -11.84 17.19
C SER A 178 -26.60 -11.27 18.13
N ALA A 179 -26.65 -11.77 19.36
CA ALA A 179 -27.49 -11.21 20.42
C ALA A 179 -26.67 -10.53 21.53
N THR A 180 -25.34 -10.57 21.43
CA THR A 180 -24.41 -10.15 22.48
C THR A 180 -23.65 -8.87 22.14
N LEU A 181 -23.66 -8.47 20.87
CA LEU A 181 -22.96 -7.28 20.40
C LEU A 181 -23.81 -6.01 20.54
N THR A 182 -23.16 -4.92 20.88
CA THR A 182 -23.68 -3.57 20.73
C THR A 182 -23.68 -3.16 19.25
N LEU A 183 -24.49 -2.16 18.90
CA LEU A 183 -24.49 -1.62 17.54
C LEU A 183 -23.12 -1.02 17.16
N ALA A 184 -22.44 -0.38 18.12
CA ALA A 184 -21.16 0.26 17.90
C ALA A 184 -20.08 -0.76 17.51
N GLU A 185 -19.99 -1.87 18.24
CA GLU A 185 -19.09 -3.00 17.91
C GLU A 185 -19.40 -3.55 16.53
N ALA A 186 -20.68 -3.83 16.23
CA ALA A 186 -21.07 -4.38 14.95
C ALA A 186 -20.66 -3.48 13.76
N LEU A 187 -20.86 -2.16 13.88
CA LEU A 187 -20.45 -1.20 12.86
C LEU A 187 -18.92 -1.11 12.73
N ARG A 188 -18.17 -1.17 13.83
CA ARG A 188 -16.70 -1.20 13.82
C ARG A 188 -16.15 -2.46 13.16
N HIS A 189 -16.72 -3.63 13.47
CA HIS A 189 -16.37 -4.90 12.82
C HIS A 189 -16.56 -4.82 11.30
N LEU A 190 -17.73 -4.36 10.84
CA LEU A 190 -18.01 -4.19 9.41
C LEU A 190 -17.06 -3.18 8.75
N TYR A 191 -16.81 -2.04 9.41
CA TYR A 191 -15.90 -1.01 8.89
C TYR A 191 -14.49 -1.54 8.63
N VAL A 192 -13.96 -2.37 9.53
CA VAL A 192 -12.61 -2.94 9.40
C VAL A 192 -12.58 -4.15 8.46
N LEU A 193 -13.56 -5.06 8.55
CA LEU A 193 -13.49 -6.36 7.88
C LEU A 193 -13.96 -6.35 6.42
N LEU A 194 -14.88 -5.45 6.03
CA LEU A 194 -15.31 -5.35 4.63
C LEU A 194 -14.13 -5.02 3.69
N PRO A 195 -13.24 -4.05 3.98
CA PRO A 195 -12.03 -3.83 3.18
C PRO A 195 -11.03 -5.00 3.19
N VAL A 196 -10.97 -5.77 4.27
CA VAL A 196 -10.07 -6.94 4.41
C VAL A 196 -10.51 -8.09 3.50
N LEU A 197 -11.82 -8.29 3.36
CA LEU A 197 -12.41 -9.30 2.47
C LEU A 197 -12.32 -8.92 1.00
N ASP A 198 -12.46 -7.62 0.70
CA ASP A 198 -12.30 -7.06 -0.65
C ASP A 198 -10.85 -7.20 -1.15
N ASP A 199 -9.85 -7.02 -0.27
CA ASP A 199 -8.40 -7.09 -0.55
C ASP A 199 -8.02 -6.31 -1.83
N ALA A 200 -8.71 -5.19 -2.04
CA ALA A 200 -8.61 -4.29 -3.19
C ALA A 200 -9.00 -2.86 -2.79
N LYS A 201 -8.26 -2.19 -1.89
CA LYS A 201 -8.57 -0.79 -1.54
C LYS A 201 -8.41 0.13 -2.75
N HIS A 202 -9.45 0.89 -3.05
CA HIS A 202 -9.53 1.76 -4.23
C HIS A 202 -8.99 3.19 -3.99
N TYR A 203 -8.53 3.50 -2.78
CA TYR A 203 -7.91 4.77 -2.38
C TYR A 203 -6.52 4.57 -1.79
N TRP A 204 -5.71 5.63 -1.74
CA TRP A 204 -4.33 5.56 -1.21
C TRP A 204 -4.38 5.45 0.32
N VAL A 205 -3.82 4.36 0.87
CA VAL A 205 -3.65 4.20 2.32
C VAL A 205 -2.54 5.14 2.79
N ALA A 206 -2.90 6.07 3.65
CA ALA A 206 -2.03 7.07 4.26
C ALA A 206 -1.70 6.66 5.72
N PRO A 207 -0.67 7.25 6.36
CA PRO A 207 -0.29 6.88 7.74
C PRO A 207 -1.43 7.01 8.77
N ASP A 208 -2.37 7.94 8.58
CA ASP A 208 -3.57 8.11 9.42
C ASP A 208 -4.54 6.91 9.36
N GLU A 209 -4.42 6.03 8.36
CA GLU A 209 -5.19 4.79 8.30
C GLU A 209 -4.80 3.81 9.41
N VAL A 210 -3.57 3.90 9.95
CA VAL A 210 -3.15 3.15 11.13
C VAL A 210 -3.96 3.61 12.34
N ASP A 211 -4.02 4.91 12.59
CA ASP A 211 -4.78 5.45 13.74
C ASP A 211 -6.30 5.20 13.59
N LYS A 212 -6.82 5.13 12.36
CA LYS A 212 -8.21 4.72 12.11
C LYS A 212 -8.42 3.24 12.39
N LEU A 213 -7.48 2.37 12.00
CA LEU A 213 -7.55 0.94 12.28
C LEU A 213 -7.53 0.69 13.79
N LEU A 214 -6.61 1.33 14.52
CA LEU A 214 -6.49 1.14 15.96
C LEU A 214 -7.75 1.59 16.71
N ARG A 215 -8.28 2.78 16.38
CA ARG A 215 -9.55 3.27 16.97
C ARG A 215 -10.75 2.38 16.64
N ALA A 216 -10.82 1.84 15.42
CA ALA A 216 -11.92 0.94 15.06
C ALA A 216 -11.73 -0.49 15.60
N GLY A 217 -10.47 -0.86 15.84
CA GLY A 217 -10.04 -2.16 16.38
C GLY A 217 -10.02 -2.23 17.90
N GLU A 218 -10.24 -1.11 18.59
CA GLU A 218 -10.22 -1.02 20.04
C GLU A 218 -11.20 -2.02 20.68
N GLY A 219 -10.71 -2.74 21.68
CA GLY A 219 -11.46 -3.77 22.42
C GLY A 219 -11.63 -5.12 21.73
N TRP A 220 -11.09 -5.34 20.51
CA TRP A 220 -11.22 -6.65 19.84
C TRP A 220 -10.06 -7.05 18.92
N LEU A 221 -9.43 -6.09 18.24
CA LEU A 221 -8.37 -6.37 17.27
C LEU A 221 -7.07 -6.88 17.93
N PRO A 222 -6.67 -6.44 19.14
CA PRO A 222 -5.54 -7.02 19.87
C PRO A 222 -5.61 -8.55 20.02
N ASP A 223 -6.79 -9.07 20.34
CA ASP A 223 -7.00 -10.48 20.67
C ASP A 223 -7.53 -11.34 19.51
N HIS A 224 -7.83 -10.71 18.36
CA HIS A 224 -8.38 -11.42 17.23
C HIS A 224 -7.37 -12.44 16.65
N PRO A 225 -7.72 -13.72 16.44
CA PRO A 225 -6.78 -14.74 15.96
C PRO A 225 -6.19 -14.42 14.58
N GLU A 226 -6.97 -13.74 13.73
CA GLU A 226 -6.56 -13.26 12.41
C GLU A 226 -5.98 -11.83 12.41
N GLN A 227 -5.58 -11.27 13.56
CA GLN A 227 -5.09 -9.90 13.68
C GLN A 227 -4.03 -9.53 12.63
N LYS A 228 -3.02 -10.40 12.43
CA LYS A 228 -1.96 -10.17 11.43
C LYS A 228 -2.52 -10.03 10.02
N LEU A 229 -3.48 -10.88 9.66
CA LEU A 229 -4.14 -10.86 8.36
C LEU A 229 -5.00 -9.60 8.18
N ILE A 230 -5.79 -9.25 9.20
CA ILE A 230 -6.65 -8.07 9.23
C ILE A 230 -5.80 -6.81 9.04
N THR A 231 -4.78 -6.62 9.89
CA THR A 231 -3.89 -5.44 9.83
C THR A 231 -3.18 -5.35 8.49
N SER A 232 -2.66 -6.47 7.98
CA SER A 232 -1.97 -6.51 6.68
C SER A 232 -2.89 -6.11 5.53
N ARG A 233 -4.07 -6.75 5.39
CA ARG A 233 -4.99 -6.46 4.28
C ARG A 233 -5.63 -5.09 4.40
N TYR A 234 -6.01 -4.69 5.61
CA TYR A 234 -6.58 -3.36 5.86
C TYR A 234 -5.59 -2.26 5.43
N LEU A 235 -4.29 -2.42 5.68
CA LEU A 235 -3.27 -1.45 5.28
C LEU A 235 -2.73 -1.68 3.86
N SER A 236 -3.48 -2.41 3.02
CA SER A 236 -3.11 -2.73 1.64
C SER A 236 -1.72 -3.37 1.54
N ARG A 237 -1.37 -4.21 2.51
CA ARG A 237 -0.11 -4.93 2.63
C ARG A 237 1.11 -4.00 2.68
N ARG A 238 0.93 -2.74 3.11
CA ARG A 238 2.03 -1.79 3.30
C ARG A 238 2.79 -2.12 4.56
N TRP A 239 3.90 -2.82 4.37
CA TRP A 239 4.74 -3.34 5.45
C TRP A 239 5.07 -2.32 6.55
N SER A 240 5.41 -1.07 6.21
CA SER A 240 5.72 -0.04 7.22
C SER A 240 4.52 0.34 8.10
N LEU A 241 3.32 0.41 7.51
CA LEU A 241 2.10 0.72 8.25
C LEU A 241 1.62 -0.50 9.05
N THR A 242 1.69 -1.69 8.44
CA THR A 242 1.36 -2.96 9.10
C THR A 242 2.22 -3.16 10.34
N ARG A 243 3.53 -2.95 10.23
CA ARG A 243 4.44 -3.07 11.36
C ARG A 243 4.14 -2.06 12.46
N ALA A 244 3.97 -0.79 12.11
CA ALA A 244 3.62 0.26 13.08
C ALA A 244 2.28 -0.02 13.80
N ALA A 245 1.30 -0.59 13.10
CA ALA A 245 0.04 -1.00 13.70
C ALA A 245 0.22 -2.22 14.62
N MET A 246 0.99 -3.23 14.20
CA MET A 246 1.26 -4.44 15.00
C MET A 246 2.02 -4.12 16.29
N GLU A 247 3.06 -3.27 16.23
CA GLU A 247 3.81 -2.84 17.42
C GLU A 247 2.90 -2.15 18.44
N ARG A 248 1.95 -1.31 17.98
CA ARG A 248 0.98 -0.65 18.86
C ARG A 248 -0.08 -1.60 19.42
N LEU A 249 -0.56 -2.55 18.63
CA LEU A 249 -1.52 -3.55 19.11
C LEU A 249 -0.89 -4.47 20.15
N GLU A 250 0.39 -4.81 19.99
CA GLU A 250 1.14 -5.58 20.97
C GLU A 250 1.31 -4.82 22.30
N LEU A 251 1.58 -3.51 22.24
CA LEU A 251 1.63 -2.65 23.44
C LEU A 251 0.28 -2.62 24.17
N VAL A 252 -0.83 -2.50 23.45
CA VAL A 252 -2.19 -2.54 24.05
C VAL A 252 -2.45 -3.88 24.71
N ARG A 253 -2.16 -4.98 24.02
CA ARG A 253 -2.35 -6.34 24.57
C ARG A 253 -1.51 -6.57 25.83
N LEU A 254 -0.27 -6.09 25.86
CA LEU A 254 0.62 -6.21 27.03
C LEU A 254 0.12 -5.35 28.20
N ALA A 255 -0.37 -4.13 27.94
CA ALA A 255 -0.95 -3.25 28.95
C ALA A 255 -2.26 -3.81 29.54
N GLU A 256 -3.05 -4.55 28.76
CA GLU A 256 -4.26 -5.23 29.27
C GLU A 256 -3.93 -6.49 30.10
N THR A 257 -2.74 -7.08 29.92
CA THR A 257 -2.29 -8.24 30.71
C THR A 257 -1.57 -7.89 32.01
N ASP A 258 -0.94 -6.71 32.09
CA ASP A 258 -0.32 -6.17 33.30
C ASP A 258 -1.22 -5.06 33.84
N ASP A 259 -2.09 -5.37 34.82
CA ASP A 259 -3.09 -4.48 35.45
C ASP A 259 -2.44 -3.22 36.08
N SER A 260 -2.05 -2.28 35.23
CA SER A 260 -1.37 -1.04 35.56
C SER A 260 -1.97 0.09 34.72
N GLU A 261 -2.60 1.04 35.42
CA GLU A 261 -3.28 2.19 34.83
C GLU A 261 -2.31 3.03 34.00
N VAL A 262 -2.72 3.35 32.77
CA VAL A 262 -1.98 4.19 31.83
C VAL A 262 -2.23 5.67 32.19
N GLU A 263 -1.50 6.19 33.18
CA GLU A 263 -1.27 7.64 33.29
C GLU A 263 0.23 7.94 33.48
N GLU A 264 0.73 8.79 32.58
CA GLU A 264 2.02 9.50 32.58
C GLU A 264 3.32 8.69 32.72
N ILE A 265 3.97 8.43 31.58
CA ILE A 265 5.44 8.36 31.55
C ILE A 265 5.96 9.34 30.50
N ASP A 266 6.19 10.55 30.99
CA ASP A 266 7.13 11.51 30.41
C ASP A 266 8.57 10.96 30.54
N ASN A 267 9.43 11.44 29.65
CA ASN A 267 10.81 11.01 29.46
C ASN A 267 11.69 11.22 30.70
N ALA A 268 12.32 10.15 31.21
CA ALA A 268 13.70 10.19 31.73
C ALA A 268 14.26 8.77 32.00
N VAL A 269 15.05 8.31 31.03
CA VAL A 269 16.17 7.35 31.05
C VAL A 269 16.56 6.70 32.39
N ALA A 270 16.58 5.37 32.39
CA ALA A 270 17.69 4.58 32.94
C ALA A 270 18.13 3.58 31.86
N GLU A 271 19.32 3.83 31.31
CA GLU A 271 20.10 2.91 30.48
C GLU A 271 20.44 1.65 31.28
N GLU A 272 20.35 0.51 30.60
CA GLU A 272 21.14 -0.73 30.74
C GLU A 272 20.25 -1.95 30.53
N THR A 273 19.97 -2.25 29.27
CA THR A 273 19.85 -3.63 28.78
C THR A 273 20.16 -3.61 27.29
N GLU A 274 21.13 -4.42 26.91
CA GLU A 274 21.82 -4.45 25.63
C GLU A 274 20.84 -4.39 24.44
N ALA A 275 20.92 -3.27 23.71
CA ALA A 275 20.25 -3.11 22.43
C ALA A 275 20.91 -4.04 21.41
N GLU A 276 20.25 -5.14 21.05
CA GLU A 276 20.44 -5.72 19.73
C GLU A 276 20.00 -4.68 18.70
N GLU A 277 20.98 -4.02 18.05
CA GLU A 277 20.78 -3.08 16.96
C GLU A 277 19.92 -3.74 15.86
N LYS A 278 18.62 -3.40 15.81
CA LYS A 278 17.76 -3.83 14.69
C LYS A 278 18.34 -3.24 13.40
N PRO A 279 18.71 -4.06 12.40
CA PRO A 279 19.35 -3.55 11.19
C PRO A 279 18.43 -2.57 10.46
N ALA A 280 19.01 -1.50 9.92
CA ALA A 280 18.29 -0.48 9.18
C ALA A 280 17.42 -1.12 8.06
N PRO A 281 16.26 -0.56 7.68
CA PRO A 281 15.45 -1.11 6.59
C PRO A 281 16.27 -1.28 5.29
N LEU A 282 16.03 -2.33 4.51
CA LEU A 282 16.84 -2.65 3.31
C LEU A 282 16.95 -1.48 2.32
N ALA A 283 15.89 -0.69 2.15
CA ALA A 283 15.92 0.51 1.30
C ALA A 283 16.86 1.61 1.84
N VAL A 284 17.05 1.69 3.16
CA VAL A 284 18.04 2.57 3.81
C VAL A 284 19.44 2.02 3.56
N GLN A 285 19.68 0.73 3.83
CA GLN A 285 20.97 0.07 3.57
C GLN A 285 21.41 0.21 2.11
N ARG A 286 20.47 0.01 1.17
CA ARG A 286 20.73 0.22 -0.27
C ARG A 286 21.12 1.65 -0.58
N ARG A 287 20.39 2.63 -0.04
CA ARG A 287 20.71 4.04 -0.26
C ARG A 287 22.07 4.40 0.35
N GLU A 288 22.41 3.87 1.51
CA GLU A 288 23.72 4.05 2.12
C GLU A 288 24.83 3.42 1.29
N ALA A 289 24.64 2.20 0.78
CA ALA A 289 25.59 1.55 -0.11
C ALA A 289 25.84 2.37 -1.39
N VAL A 290 24.77 2.90 -2.00
CA VAL A 290 24.86 3.81 -3.16
C VAL A 290 25.63 5.07 -2.80
N LEU A 291 25.33 5.72 -1.67
CA LEU A 291 26.03 6.94 -1.24
C LEU A 291 27.51 6.69 -0.96
N THR A 292 27.84 5.55 -0.35
CA THR A 292 29.23 5.13 -0.11
C THR A 292 29.97 4.92 -1.43
N ALA A 293 29.36 4.23 -2.39
CA ALA A 293 29.96 4.01 -3.72
C ALA A 293 30.15 5.32 -4.49
N LEU A 294 29.19 6.26 -4.43
CA LEU A 294 29.32 7.58 -5.06
C LEU A 294 30.44 8.41 -4.43
N ARG A 295 30.61 8.34 -3.10
CA ARG A 295 31.72 8.99 -2.39
C ARG A 295 33.07 8.40 -2.78
N ALA A 296 33.18 7.07 -2.81
CA ALA A 296 34.39 6.38 -3.24
C ALA A 296 34.78 6.73 -4.69
N ALA A 297 33.78 6.91 -5.57
CA ALA A 297 33.99 7.35 -6.95
C ALA A 297 34.36 8.84 -7.10
N GLY A 298 34.31 9.63 -6.02
CA GLY A 298 34.54 11.08 -6.04
C GLY A 298 33.55 11.81 -6.96
N ALA A 299 32.30 11.34 -7.03
CA ALA A 299 31.30 11.91 -7.92
C ALA A 299 30.72 13.22 -7.34
N THR A 300 30.69 14.28 -8.15
CA THR A 300 30.11 15.57 -7.75
C THR A 300 28.87 15.91 -8.56
N ARG A 301 28.83 15.46 -9.83
CA ARG A 301 27.69 15.60 -10.74
C ARG A 301 27.06 14.23 -10.94
N VAL A 302 25.85 14.03 -10.40
CA VAL A 302 25.21 12.72 -10.31
C VAL A 302 23.85 12.70 -11.03
N LEU A 303 23.62 11.64 -11.80
CA LEU A 303 22.32 11.28 -12.37
C LEU A 303 21.64 10.22 -11.50
N ASP A 304 20.39 10.47 -11.11
CA ASP A 304 19.48 9.48 -10.53
C ASP A 304 18.46 9.08 -11.61
N LEU A 305 18.74 7.96 -12.30
CA LEU A 305 18.00 7.51 -13.48
C LEU A 305 16.92 6.53 -13.03
N GLY A 306 15.65 6.92 -13.14
CA GLY A 306 14.55 6.24 -12.45
C GLY A 306 14.37 6.75 -11.02
N CYS A 307 14.49 8.07 -10.81
CA CYS A 307 14.56 8.67 -9.46
C CYS A 307 13.29 8.50 -8.62
N GLY A 308 12.17 8.09 -9.25
CA GLY A 308 10.88 7.91 -8.60
C GLY A 308 10.45 9.16 -7.86
N GLN A 309 10.19 9.01 -6.57
CA GLN A 309 9.77 10.12 -5.70
C GLN A 309 10.96 10.89 -5.09
N GLY A 310 12.17 10.76 -5.64
CA GLY A 310 13.34 11.58 -5.29
C GLY A 310 13.99 11.26 -3.94
N GLN A 311 13.93 10.00 -3.47
CA GLN A 311 14.55 9.64 -2.18
C GLN A 311 16.08 9.75 -2.21
N LEU A 312 16.73 9.29 -3.28
CA LEU A 312 18.17 9.40 -3.44
C LEU A 312 18.58 10.86 -3.67
N VAL A 313 17.87 11.59 -4.55
CA VAL A 313 18.06 13.05 -4.74
C VAL A 313 18.02 13.80 -3.41
N GLN A 314 17.04 13.49 -2.53
CA GLN A 314 16.94 14.12 -1.22
C GLN A 314 18.14 13.83 -0.31
N ALA A 315 18.69 12.61 -0.38
CA ALA A 315 19.86 12.24 0.41
C ALA A 315 21.14 12.90 -0.12
N LEU A 316 21.32 12.93 -1.45
CA LEU A 316 22.44 13.61 -2.11
C LEU A 316 22.45 15.10 -1.80
N LEU A 317 21.29 15.75 -1.76
CA LEU A 317 21.17 17.17 -1.45
C LEU A 317 21.76 17.59 -0.09
N LYS A 318 21.73 16.68 0.89
CA LYS A 318 22.24 16.92 2.25
C LYS A 318 23.76 17.08 2.28
N ASP A 319 24.45 16.52 1.29
CA ASP A 319 25.90 16.53 1.22
C ASP A 319 26.33 17.61 0.21
N PRO A 320 27.03 18.68 0.64
CA PRO A 320 27.40 19.81 -0.22
C PRO A 320 28.42 19.42 -1.31
N ALA A 321 29.08 18.26 -1.23
CA ALA A 321 30.01 17.79 -2.25
C ALA A 321 29.33 17.55 -3.62
N TYR A 322 28.02 17.25 -3.62
CA TYR A 322 27.27 17.07 -4.86
C TYR A 322 26.83 18.42 -5.44
N THR A 323 27.53 18.90 -6.46
CA THR A 323 27.31 20.23 -7.04
C THR A 323 26.19 20.26 -8.08
N GLU A 324 25.88 19.13 -8.71
CA GLU A 324 24.74 18.99 -9.62
C GLU A 324 24.11 17.60 -9.50
N ILE A 325 22.80 17.58 -9.26
CA ILE A 325 22.01 16.35 -9.09
C ILE A 325 20.83 16.43 -10.06
N VAL A 326 20.72 15.44 -10.94
CA VAL A 326 19.59 15.34 -11.87
C VAL A 326 18.82 14.06 -11.64
N GLY A 327 17.57 14.21 -11.21
CA GLY A 327 16.61 13.11 -11.16
C GLY A 327 15.86 12.99 -12.48
N VAL A 328 15.90 11.81 -13.10
CA VAL A 328 15.17 11.51 -14.33
C VAL A 328 14.13 10.43 -14.05
N ASP A 329 12.89 10.65 -14.46
CA ASP A 329 11.85 9.61 -14.39
C ASP A 329 10.87 9.74 -15.56
N VAL A 330 10.32 8.61 -16.01
CA VAL A 330 9.29 8.60 -17.06
C VAL A 330 7.95 9.12 -16.54
N SER A 331 7.72 8.99 -15.22
CA SER A 331 6.51 9.37 -14.52
C SER A 331 6.56 10.83 -14.07
N VAL A 332 5.85 11.69 -14.80
CA VAL A 332 5.59 13.09 -14.39
C VAL A 332 5.01 13.16 -12.97
N ARG A 333 4.19 12.17 -12.58
CA ARG A 333 3.63 12.08 -11.24
C ARG A 333 4.71 11.86 -10.18
N ALA A 334 5.66 10.96 -10.44
CA ALA A 334 6.76 10.69 -9.52
C ALA A 334 7.64 11.94 -9.33
N LEU A 335 7.96 12.63 -10.44
CA LEU A 335 8.68 13.92 -10.42
C LEU A 335 7.92 15.02 -9.68
N THR A 336 6.59 15.09 -9.82
CA THR A 336 5.75 16.05 -9.07
C THR A 336 5.83 15.78 -7.56
N ILE A 337 5.78 14.50 -7.16
CA ILE A 337 5.93 14.10 -5.76
C ILE A 337 7.35 14.40 -5.26
N ALA A 338 8.37 14.13 -6.07
CA ALA A 338 9.75 14.44 -5.77
C ALA A 338 9.93 15.95 -5.53
N GLY A 339 9.43 16.81 -6.43
CA GLY A 339 9.50 18.26 -6.26
C GLY A 339 8.87 18.76 -4.95
N ARG A 340 7.69 18.22 -4.60
CA ARG A 340 7.03 18.53 -3.31
C ARG A 340 7.82 18.02 -2.11
N ARG A 341 8.36 16.80 -2.17
CA ARG A 341 9.16 16.20 -1.09
C ARG A 341 10.45 16.97 -0.84
N LEU A 342 11.12 17.37 -1.92
CA LEU A 342 12.34 18.17 -1.89
C LEU A 342 12.04 19.60 -1.44
N LYS A 343 10.77 20.05 -1.50
CA LYS A 343 10.33 21.42 -1.20
C LYS A 343 11.06 22.45 -2.06
N LEU A 344 11.20 22.18 -3.36
CA LEU A 344 11.96 23.04 -4.29
C LEU A 344 11.49 24.50 -4.24
N ASP A 345 10.18 24.75 -4.11
CA ASP A 345 9.60 26.11 -4.04
C ASP A 345 9.97 26.88 -2.74
N ARG A 346 10.43 26.18 -1.70
CA ARG A 346 10.83 26.75 -0.41
C ARG A 346 12.33 26.63 -0.15
N MET A 347 13.07 26.09 -1.11
CA MET A 347 14.49 25.83 -1.01
C MET A 347 15.27 27.12 -1.33
N GLY A 348 16.34 27.40 -0.57
CA GLY A 348 17.19 28.55 -0.88
C GLY A 348 17.83 28.41 -2.26
N GLU A 349 18.03 29.53 -2.97
CA GLU A 349 18.49 29.55 -4.36
C GLU A 349 19.75 28.69 -4.61
N ARG A 350 20.72 28.73 -3.69
CA ARG A 350 21.96 27.93 -3.78
C ARG A 350 21.72 26.42 -3.73
N GLN A 351 20.75 25.95 -2.96
CA GLN A 351 20.40 24.53 -2.92
C GLN A 351 19.52 24.15 -4.11
N ALA A 352 18.57 25.01 -4.50
CA ALA A 352 17.70 24.77 -5.64
C ALA A 352 18.49 24.68 -6.96
N ALA A 353 19.51 25.52 -7.14
CA ALA A 353 20.37 25.51 -8.33
C ALA A 353 21.14 24.19 -8.54
N ARG A 354 21.35 23.41 -7.46
CA ARG A 354 22.04 22.11 -7.52
C ARG A 354 21.15 20.98 -8.03
N VAL A 355 19.83 21.16 -8.14
CA VAL A 355 18.90 20.06 -8.43
C VAL A 355 18.04 20.36 -9.65
N LYS A 356 17.94 19.37 -10.55
CA LYS A 356 16.98 19.38 -11.65
C LYS A 356 16.19 18.08 -11.67
N LEU A 357 14.91 18.18 -11.96
CA LEU A 357 14.03 17.03 -12.20
C LEU A 357 13.62 17.05 -13.67
N LEU A 358 13.91 15.98 -14.40
CA LEU A 358 13.65 15.87 -15.83
C LEU A 358 12.71 14.69 -16.12
N GLN A 359 11.70 14.94 -16.93
CA GLN A 359 10.93 13.85 -17.52
C GLN A 359 11.75 13.23 -18.67
N GLY A 360 11.96 11.92 -18.60
CA GLY A 360 12.71 11.19 -19.62
C GLY A 360 12.48 9.68 -19.53
N SER A 361 12.65 8.98 -20.63
CA SER A 361 12.64 7.52 -20.66
C SER A 361 14.05 7.02 -20.94
N LEU A 362 14.51 6.07 -20.14
CA LEU A 362 15.84 5.48 -20.29
C LEU A 362 15.97 4.59 -21.54
N ALA A 363 14.88 4.34 -22.27
CA ALA A 363 14.93 3.62 -23.55
C ALA A 363 15.40 4.49 -24.73
N TYR A 364 15.63 5.79 -24.53
CA TYR A 364 16.08 6.71 -25.57
C TYR A 364 17.34 7.46 -25.12
N THR A 365 18.19 7.81 -26.08
CA THR A 365 19.36 8.66 -25.82
C THR A 365 18.93 10.10 -25.53
N ASP A 366 19.49 10.69 -24.48
CA ASP A 366 19.27 12.10 -24.14
C ASP A 366 20.62 12.80 -23.97
N SER A 367 20.91 13.77 -24.85
CA SER A 367 22.19 14.50 -24.85
C SER A 367 22.41 15.31 -23.57
N ARG A 368 21.33 15.65 -22.85
CA ARG A 368 21.40 16.38 -21.56
C ARG A 368 22.02 15.54 -20.44
N LEU A 369 22.10 14.21 -20.61
CA LEU A 369 22.66 13.27 -19.63
C LEU A 369 24.17 13.03 -19.81
N LYS A 370 24.82 13.69 -20.77
CA LYS A 370 26.27 13.58 -20.99
C LYS A 370 27.06 14.41 -19.99
N GLY A 371 28.27 13.95 -19.67
CA GLY A 371 29.26 14.70 -18.88
C GLY A 371 29.06 14.67 -17.37
N TYR A 372 28.21 13.78 -16.86
CA TYR A 372 28.06 13.52 -15.42
C TYR A 372 29.13 12.54 -14.92
N ASP A 373 29.54 12.69 -13.67
CA ASP A 373 30.54 11.81 -13.05
C ASP A 373 29.98 10.42 -12.83
N ALA A 374 28.74 10.35 -12.33
CA ALA A 374 28.09 9.09 -12.02
C ALA A 374 26.62 9.05 -12.44
N ALA A 375 26.12 7.85 -12.74
CA ALA A 375 24.70 7.57 -12.88
C ALA A 375 24.28 6.42 -11.97
N VAL A 376 23.09 6.51 -11.39
CA VAL A 376 22.52 5.49 -10.52
C VAL A 376 21.22 4.97 -11.12
N LEU A 377 21.10 3.66 -11.23
CA LEU A 377 19.88 2.92 -11.56
C LEU A 377 19.52 2.08 -10.34
N SER A 378 18.81 2.68 -9.38
CA SER A 378 18.46 2.01 -8.13
C SER A 378 17.06 1.40 -8.23
N GLU A 379 16.99 0.08 -8.36
CA GLU A 379 15.74 -0.67 -8.59
C GLU A 379 14.99 -0.19 -9.84
N VAL A 380 15.63 -0.35 -11.00
CA VAL A 380 15.12 0.17 -12.27
C VAL A 380 15.08 -0.91 -13.34
N VAL A 381 16.16 -1.69 -13.43
CA VAL A 381 16.35 -2.66 -14.52
C VAL A 381 15.28 -3.74 -14.51
N GLU A 382 14.84 -4.17 -13.33
CA GLU A 382 13.78 -5.15 -13.10
C GLU A 382 12.39 -4.69 -13.54
N HIS A 383 12.18 -3.37 -13.67
CA HIS A 383 10.93 -2.80 -14.15
C HIS A 383 10.92 -2.58 -15.68
N VAL A 384 12.04 -2.83 -16.36
CA VAL A 384 12.16 -2.68 -17.80
C VAL A 384 11.78 -3.99 -18.50
N ASP A 385 10.94 -3.91 -19.53
CA ASP A 385 10.63 -5.07 -20.35
C ASP A 385 11.94 -5.62 -20.98
N PRO A 386 12.26 -6.93 -20.90
CA PRO A 386 13.53 -7.47 -21.38
C PRO A 386 13.93 -7.05 -22.81
N PRO A 387 13.02 -6.93 -23.79
CA PRO A 387 13.36 -6.44 -25.13
C PRO A 387 13.86 -4.98 -25.18
N ARG A 388 13.57 -4.17 -24.15
CA ARG A 388 13.99 -2.75 -24.04
C ARG A 388 15.28 -2.57 -23.25
N LEU A 389 15.71 -3.58 -22.51
CA LEU A 389 16.93 -3.52 -21.70
C LEU A 389 18.19 -3.20 -22.54
N PRO A 390 18.40 -3.73 -23.76
CA PRO A 390 19.53 -3.32 -24.60
C PRO A 390 19.53 -1.82 -24.96
N ALA A 391 18.34 -1.23 -25.14
CA ALA A 391 18.21 0.20 -25.44
C ALA A 391 18.58 1.06 -24.20
N LEU A 392 18.17 0.64 -23.00
CA LEU A 392 18.60 1.26 -21.75
C LEU A 392 20.12 1.18 -21.57
N VAL A 393 20.68 -0.01 -21.77
CA VAL A 393 22.13 -0.22 -21.69
C VAL A 393 22.86 0.74 -22.64
N TYR A 394 22.43 0.82 -23.89
CA TYR A 394 23.03 1.74 -24.85
C TYR A 394 22.87 3.21 -24.44
N ALA A 395 21.68 3.63 -23.99
CA ALA A 395 21.42 5.00 -23.58
C ALA A 395 22.32 5.44 -22.41
N VAL A 396 22.52 4.57 -21.42
CA VAL A 396 23.32 4.87 -20.23
C VAL A 396 24.82 4.66 -20.47
N PHE A 397 25.23 3.45 -20.86
CA PHE A 397 26.65 3.07 -20.96
C PHE A 397 27.30 3.49 -22.27
N GLY A 398 26.53 3.59 -23.36
CA GLY A 398 27.02 4.03 -24.67
C GLY A 398 26.94 5.53 -24.88
N ALA A 399 25.76 6.12 -24.69
CA ALA A 399 25.48 7.51 -25.06
C ALA A 399 25.76 8.51 -23.93
N ALA A 400 25.23 8.32 -22.72
CA ALA A 400 25.48 9.19 -21.58
C ALA A 400 26.92 9.00 -21.03
N ARG A 401 27.36 7.73 -20.97
CA ARG A 401 28.73 7.26 -20.71
C ARG A 401 29.43 7.96 -19.52
N PRO A 402 28.80 8.00 -18.32
CA PRO A 402 29.42 8.58 -17.12
C PRO A 402 30.66 7.77 -16.68
N ARG A 403 31.51 8.34 -15.83
CA ARG A 403 32.72 7.66 -15.33
C ARG A 403 32.34 6.44 -14.47
N THR A 404 31.28 6.57 -13.68
CA THR A 404 30.76 5.51 -12.81
C THR A 404 29.27 5.25 -13.08
N VAL A 405 28.85 3.99 -13.14
CA VAL A 405 27.43 3.61 -13.14
C VAL A 405 27.17 2.67 -11.99
N LEU A 406 26.15 2.94 -11.18
CA LEU A 406 25.69 2.05 -10.12
C LEU A 406 24.36 1.45 -10.54
N VAL A 407 24.24 0.12 -10.50
CA VAL A 407 22.99 -0.59 -10.77
C VAL A 407 22.65 -1.43 -9.54
N THR A 408 21.43 -1.29 -9.02
CA THR A 408 20.89 -2.21 -8.02
C THR A 408 19.69 -2.95 -8.55
N THR A 409 19.54 -4.20 -8.12
CA THR A 409 18.38 -5.05 -8.43
C THR A 409 18.15 -6.02 -7.27
N PRO A 410 16.91 -6.50 -7.07
CA PRO A 410 16.64 -7.60 -6.15
C PRO A 410 17.38 -8.89 -6.53
N ASN A 411 17.61 -9.75 -5.52
CA ASN A 411 18.14 -11.11 -5.68
C ASN A 411 17.03 -12.15 -5.53
N VAL A 412 16.60 -12.81 -6.61
CA VAL A 412 15.53 -13.81 -6.52
C VAL A 412 15.88 -14.99 -5.60
N GLU A 413 17.17 -15.34 -5.45
CA GLU A 413 17.61 -16.45 -4.60
C GLU A 413 17.27 -16.20 -3.13
N TYR A 414 17.29 -14.94 -2.69
CA TYR A 414 16.94 -14.58 -1.32
C TYR A 414 15.44 -14.68 -1.04
N ASN A 415 14.59 -14.88 -2.05
CA ASN A 415 13.13 -14.87 -1.85
C ASN A 415 12.66 -15.93 -0.87
N VAL A 416 13.39 -17.05 -0.76
CA VAL A 416 13.10 -18.14 0.18
C VAL A 416 13.29 -17.74 1.65
N ARG A 417 14.06 -16.68 1.93
CA ARG A 417 14.28 -16.16 3.29
C ARG A 417 13.18 -15.18 3.72
N TRP A 418 12.30 -14.78 2.81
CA TRP A 418 11.10 -14.03 3.16
C TRP A 418 9.97 -14.99 3.51
N GLU A 419 9.62 -15.08 4.79
CA GLU A 419 8.54 -15.95 5.33
C GLU A 419 7.15 -15.76 4.67
N SER A 420 6.99 -14.71 3.84
CA SER A 420 5.73 -14.31 3.20
C SER A 420 5.68 -14.52 1.68
N LEU A 421 6.71 -15.12 1.07
CA LEU A 421 6.78 -15.38 -0.38
C LEU A 421 6.81 -16.90 -0.66
N PRO A 422 5.82 -17.45 -1.41
CA PRO A 422 5.94 -18.80 -1.96
C PRO A 422 7.15 -18.85 -2.91
N ALA A 423 7.96 -19.91 -2.81
CA ALA A 423 9.12 -20.10 -3.67
C ALA A 423 8.77 -19.89 -5.17
N GLY A 424 9.59 -19.11 -5.88
CA GLY A 424 9.44 -18.85 -7.32
C GLY A 424 8.62 -17.63 -7.73
N HIS A 425 8.17 -16.78 -6.80
CA HIS A 425 7.46 -15.53 -7.10
C HIS A 425 8.34 -14.28 -6.92
N VAL A 426 8.08 -13.29 -7.76
CA VAL A 426 8.75 -11.99 -7.79
C VAL A 426 8.31 -11.15 -6.57
N ARG A 427 9.23 -10.44 -5.92
CA ARG A 427 9.00 -9.71 -4.66
C ARG A 427 7.99 -8.58 -4.78
N HIS A 428 7.88 -7.98 -5.97
CA HIS A 428 6.90 -6.94 -6.27
C HIS A 428 6.17 -7.22 -7.58
N GLY A 429 4.86 -6.99 -7.60
CA GLY A 429 3.99 -7.29 -8.75
C GLY A 429 4.17 -6.39 -9.97
N ASP A 430 5.06 -5.41 -9.90
CA ASP A 430 5.47 -4.51 -11.00
C ASP A 430 6.87 -4.83 -11.56
N HIS A 431 7.55 -5.85 -11.02
CA HIS A 431 8.77 -6.39 -11.61
C HIS A 431 8.44 -7.22 -12.85
N ARG A 432 9.24 -7.06 -13.90
CA ARG A 432 9.17 -7.87 -15.13
C ARG A 432 9.98 -9.17 -15.01
N PHE A 433 11.02 -9.15 -14.19
CA PHE A 433 11.89 -10.27 -13.86
C PHE A 433 12.61 -9.98 -12.53
N GLU A 434 13.19 -11.00 -11.91
CA GLU A 434 14.20 -10.86 -10.86
C GLU A 434 15.34 -11.82 -11.18
N TRP A 435 16.57 -11.32 -11.16
CA TRP A 435 17.74 -12.12 -11.48
C TRP A 435 18.30 -12.86 -10.26
N THR A 436 18.86 -14.03 -10.51
CA THR A 436 19.83 -14.65 -9.60
C THR A 436 21.15 -13.86 -9.58
N ARG A 437 22.05 -14.19 -8.66
CA ARG A 437 23.42 -13.66 -8.63
C ARG A 437 24.19 -14.01 -9.89
N GLU A 438 24.01 -15.20 -10.41
CA GLU A 438 24.66 -15.64 -11.64
C GLU A 438 24.17 -14.83 -12.85
N GLU A 439 22.85 -14.70 -13.01
CA GLU A 439 22.25 -13.94 -14.11
C GLU A 439 22.64 -12.47 -14.07
N PHE A 440 22.61 -11.85 -12.89
CA PHE A 440 23.00 -10.45 -12.72
C PHE A 440 24.50 -10.25 -13.03
N ARG A 441 25.37 -11.14 -12.56
CA ARG A 441 26.81 -11.08 -12.84
C ARG A 441 27.12 -11.28 -14.32
N ALA A 442 26.46 -12.23 -14.97
CA ALA A 442 26.63 -12.47 -16.40
C ALA A 442 26.17 -11.27 -17.24
N TRP A 443 24.99 -10.71 -16.93
CA TRP A 443 24.49 -9.51 -17.58
C TRP A 443 25.43 -8.32 -17.37
N ALA A 444 25.84 -8.06 -16.14
CA ALA A 444 26.72 -6.94 -15.81
C ALA A 444 28.10 -7.09 -16.47
N GLY A 445 28.69 -8.29 -16.46
CA GLY A 445 29.95 -8.57 -17.16
C GLY A 445 29.87 -8.29 -18.66
N ALA A 446 28.80 -8.75 -19.32
CA ALA A 446 28.59 -8.50 -20.75
C ALA A 446 28.39 -7.00 -21.09
N VAL A 447 27.70 -6.25 -20.22
CA VAL A 447 27.57 -4.80 -20.36
C VAL A 447 28.92 -4.11 -20.19
N ALA A 448 29.69 -4.52 -19.19
CA ALA A 448 31.00 -3.96 -18.87
C ALA A 448 31.98 -4.14 -20.04
N GLU A 449 32.10 -5.37 -20.55
CA GLU A 449 32.95 -5.70 -21.70
C GLU A 449 32.55 -4.91 -22.96
N ARG A 450 31.26 -4.87 -23.29
CA ARG A 450 30.75 -4.19 -24.49
C ARG A 450 31.01 -2.68 -24.49
N HIS A 451 30.98 -2.05 -23.32
CA HIS A 451 31.00 -0.60 -23.21
C HIS A 451 32.31 -0.03 -22.61
N GLY A 452 33.29 -0.88 -22.31
CA GLY A 452 34.60 -0.47 -21.79
C GLY A 452 34.55 -0.02 -20.33
N TYR A 453 33.84 -0.78 -19.49
CA TYR A 453 33.81 -0.61 -18.04
C TYR A 453 34.42 -1.83 -17.37
N GLY A 454 35.10 -1.64 -16.24
CA GLY A 454 35.23 -2.68 -15.22
C GLY A 454 33.96 -2.75 -14.37
N VAL A 455 33.70 -3.90 -13.74
CA VAL A 455 32.54 -4.09 -12.85
C VAL A 455 32.96 -4.79 -11.55
N GLU A 456 32.50 -4.23 -10.42
CA GLU A 456 32.62 -4.81 -9.09
C GLU A 456 31.23 -5.08 -8.51
N PHE A 457 31.08 -6.14 -7.73
CA PHE A 457 29.80 -6.52 -7.10
C PHE A 457 29.86 -6.31 -5.60
N VAL A 458 28.89 -5.57 -5.07
CA VAL A 458 28.81 -5.22 -3.65
C VAL A 458 27.50 -5.78 -3.08
N PRO A 459 27.55 -6.55 -1.97
CA PRO A 459 26.35 -7.01 -1.32
C PRO A 459 25.61 -5.87 -0.61
N VAL A 460 24.28 -5.91 -0.63
CA VAL A 460 23.44 -4.91 0.05
C VAL A 460 22.38 -5.64 0.87
N GLY A 461 22.46 -5.50 2.19
CA GLY A 461 21.67 -6.27 3.14
C GLY A 461 22.49 -7.36 3.85
N PRO A 462 21.86 -8.15 4.74
CA PRO A 462 22.47 -9.34 5.32
C PRO A 462 22.91 -10.30 4.22
N ASP A 463 24.20 -10.60 4.15
CA ASP A 463 24.76 -11.53 3.18
C ASP A 463 24.60 -12.95 3.69
N ASP A 464 23.55 -13.63 3.21
CA ASP A 464 23.25 -15.00 3.59
C ASP A 464 24.23 -15.96 2.91
N PRO A 465 24.84 -16.92 3.64
CA PRO A 465 25.85 -17.81 3.07
C PRO A 465 25.32 -18.71 1.94
N GLU A 466 24.02 -19.01 1.93
CA GLU A 466 23.42 -19.88 0.92
C GLU A 466 22.88 -19.06 -0.26
N VAL A 467 22.11 -18.02 0.03
CA VAL A 467 21.35 -17.29 -1.00
C VAL A 467 21.86 -15.88 -1.31
N GLY A 468 22.91 -15.43 -0.61
CA GLY A 468 23.56 -14.13 -0.81
C GLY A 468 22.79 -12.96 -0.21
N PRO A 469 23.03 -11.72 -0.67
CA PRO A 469 22.34 -10.55 -0.13
C PRO A 469 20.93 -10.40 -0.74
N PRO A 470 19.98 -9.76 -0.04
CA PRO A 470 18.67 -9.50 -0.59
C PRO A 470 18.71 -8.51 -1.77
N THR A 471 19.62 -7.55 -1.79
CA THR A 471 19.83 -6.65 -2.94
C THR A 471 21.23 -6.86 -3.51
N GLN A 472 21.32 -6.86 -4.83
CA GLN A 472 22.56 -6.95 -5.57
C GLN A 472 22.94 -5.56 -6.07
N MET A 473 24.20 -5.16 -5.94
CA MET A 473 24.71 -3.92 -6.52
C MET A 473 25.92 -4.21 -7.41
N ALA A 474 25.92 -3.64 -8.61
CA ALA A 474 27.06 -3.60 -9.52
C ALA A 474 27.58 -2.16 -9.65
N VAL A 475 28.89 -2.00 -9.46
CA VAL A 475 29.62 -0.74 -9.59
C VAL A 475 30.46 -0.82 -10.86
N PHE A 476 30.04 -0.11 -11.89
CA PHE A 476 30.75 -0.02 -13.15
C PHE A 476 31.68 1.20 -13.13
N VAL A 477 32.95 1.01 -13.47
CA VAL A 477 33.93 2.11 -13.57
C VAL A 477 34.55 2.06 -14.96
N ARG A 478 34.50 3.17 -15.67
CA ARG A 478 35.07 3.24 -17.02
C ARG A 478 36.59 3.18 -16.97
N ASP A 479 37.20 2.33 -17.78
CA ASP A 479 38.65 2.28 -17.91
C ASP A 479 39.17 3.57 -18.56
N VAL A 480 40.03 4.30 -17.86
CA VAL A 480 40.49 5.65 -18.26
C VAL A 480 41.57 5.60 -19.38
N THR A 481 41.79 4.44 -19.99
CA THR A 481 42.87 4.24 -20.97
C THR A 481 42.65 4.92 -22.33
N ASP A 482 41.42 5.30 -22.69
CA ASP A 482 41.13 5.94 -23.99
C ASP A 482 41.32 7.46 -24.03
N GLY A 483 41.32 8.14 -22.88
CA GLY A 483 41.38 9.62 -22.83
C GLY A 483 42.71 10.24 -23.27
N LYS A 484 43.80 9.45 -23.36
CA LYS A 484 45.11 9.94 -23.82
C LYS A 484 45.30 9.89 -25.34
N LYS A 485 44.42 9.21 -26.09
CA LYS A 485 44.52 9.19 -27.57
C LYS A 485 43.76 10.34 -28.24
N GLU A 486 42.60 10.73 -27.73
CA GLU A 486 41.83 11.85 -28.31
C GLU A 486 42.44 13.23 -28.00
N ALA A 487 43.03 13.42 -26.81
CA ALA A 487 43.73 14.66 -26.47
C ALA A 487 45.05 14.87 -27.26
N LYS A 488 45.52 13.87 -28.01
CA LYS A 488 46.68 13.97 -28.90
C LYS A 488 46.30 14.20 -30.38
N ALA A 489 45.00 14.21 -30.70
CA ALA A 489 44.47 14.36 -32.05
C ALA A 489 43.52 15.57 -32.21
N ALA A 490 43.45 16.45 -31.20
CA ALA A 490 42.72 17.71 -31.24
C ALA A 490 43.67 18.90 -31.29
#